data_AF-A0A7J9C3D6-F1
#
_entry.id   AF-A0A7J9C3D6-F1
#
_cell.length_a   1.000
_cell.length_b   1.000
_cell.length_c   1.000
_cell.angle_alpha   90.00
_cell.angle_beta   90.00
_cell.angle_gamma   90.00
#
_symmetry.space_group_name_H-M   'P 1'
#
loop_
_entity.id
_entity.type
_entity.pdbx_description
1 polymer ?
#
loop_
_entity_poly.entity_id
_entity_poly.type
_entity_poly.pdbx_seq_one_letter_code
_entity_poly.pdbx_strand_id
1 'polypeptide(L)'
;MVTRIGLSQAAGLGVLRTLLNDVINSTVQPYTFTAAELSNRTSEVVNRLGGCGVKAEGLIVPLQLGAENRTTSNVVPGDVNSLAYVRSEREILRMVFGTGNATMPGGLYPGGFIGSLYPRIDDSQLS
;
A
#
# COMPACT_ATOMS: atom_id res chain seq x y z
N MET A 1 17.17 -15.59 4.29
CA MET A 1 15.93 -15.86 5.05
C MET A 1 14.82 -14.86 4.70
N VAL A 2 15.14 -13.56 4.62
CA VAL A 2 14.23 -12.45 4.20
C VAL A 2 13.52 -12.71 2.86
N THR A 3 14.20 -13.33 1.89
CA THR A 3 13.67 -13.60 0.55
C THR A 3 12.45 -14.52 0.54
N ARG A 4 12.35 -15.49 1.47
CA ARG A 4 11.19 -16.39 1.57
C ARG A 4 9.96 -15.71 2.19
N ILE A 5 10.16 -14.80 3.13
CA ILE A 5 9.07 -14.03 3.76
C ILE A 5 8.49 -13.02 2.76
N GLY A 6 9.34 -12.35 1.96
CA GLY A 6 8.87 -11.44 0.91
C GLY A 6 7.99 -12.13 -0.13
N LEU A 7 8.37 -13.33 -0.56
CA LEU A 7 7.62 -14.13 -1.54
C LEU A 7 6.24 -14.57 -1.02
N SER A 8 6.12 -15.00 0.24
CA SER A 8 4.83 -15.42 0.80
C SER A 8 3.86 -14.24 0.97
N GLN A 9 4.37 -13.08 1.38
CA GLN A 9 3.56 -11.86 1.55
C GLN A 9 3.08 -11.33 0.20
N ALA A 10 3.94 -11.36 -0.84
CA ALA A 10 3.56 -10.98 -2.20
C ALA A 10 2.47 -11.90 -2.79
N ALA A 11 2.62 -13.22 -2.60
CA ALA A 11 1.62 -14.19 -3.03
C ALA A 11 0.27 -13.99 -2.34
N GLY A 12 0.27 -13.80 -1.01
CA GLY A 12 -0.95 -13.53 -0.25
C GLY A 12 -1.66 -12.24 -0.68
N LEU A 13 -0.90 -11.17 -0.92
CA LEU A 13 -1.45 -9.91 -1.43
C LEU A 13 -2.06 -10.08 -2.82
N GLY A 14 -1.40 -10.84 -3.71
CA GLY A 14 -1.91 -11.13 -5.05
C GLY A 14 -3.25 -11.85 -5.00
N VAL A 15 -3.40 -12.89 -4.17
CA VAL A 15 -4.66 -13.62 -3.99
C VAL A 15 -5.78 -12.69 -3.52
N LEU A 16 -5.53 -11.86 -2.51
CA LEU A 16 -6.52 -10.91 -2.01
C LEU A 16 -6.95 -9.91 -3.08
N ARG A 17 -6.00 -9.38 -3.86
CA ARG A 17 -6.30 -8.47 -4.96
C ARG A 17 -7.11 -9.12 -6.07
N THR A 18 -6.86 -10.40 -6.39
CA THR A 18 -7.68 -11.14 -7.36
C THR A 18 -9.12 -11.23 -6.89
N LEU A 19 -9.34 -11.63 -5.63
CA LEU A 19 -10.69 -11.74 -5.05
C LEU A 19 -11.42 -10.39 -5.02
N LEU A 20 -10.71 -9.30 -4.72
CA LEU A 20 -11.28 -7.96 -4.77
C LEU A 20 -11.59 -7.51 -6.20
N ASN A 21 -10.77 -7.93 -7.18
CA ASN A 21 -10.98 -7.62 -8.58
C ASN A 21 -12.22 -8.34 -9.14
N ASP A 22 -12.53 -9.54 -8.65
CA ASP A 22 -13.75 -10.27 -9.04
C ASP A 22 -15.04 -9.53 -8.62
N VAL A 23 -14.98 -8.73 -7.56
CA VAL A 23 -16.11 -7.94 -7.04
C VAL A 23 -15.93 -6.43 -7.25
N ILE A 24 -15.09 -6.02 -8.19
CA ILE A 24 -14.62 -4.63 -8.30
C ILE A 24 -15.74 -3.60 -8.51
N ASN A 25 -16.80 -3.99 -9.23
CA ASN A 25 -17.98 -3.16 -9.50
C ASN A 25 -19.08 -3.32 -8.44
N SER A 26 -18.90 -4.22 -7.48
CA SER A 26 -19.88 -4.44 -6.41
C SER A 26 -19.80 -3.31 -5.39
N THR A 27 -20.95 -2.82 -4.93
CA THR A 27 -21.05 -1.84 -3.85
C THR A 27 -20.63 -2.45 -2.52
N VAL A 28 -19.83 -1.72 -1.73
CA VAL A 28 -19.37 -2.14 -0.41
C VAL A 28 -20.41 -1.74 0.64
N GLN A 29 -21.40 -2.59 0.89
CA GLN A 29 -22.43 -2.31 1.89
C GLN A 29 -21.82 -2.13 3.29
N PRO A 30 -22.28 -1.15 4.11
CA PRO A 30 -23.43 -0.25 3.91
C PRO A 30 -23.10 1.04 3.14
N TYR A 31 -21.90 1.16 2.58
CA TYR A 31 -21.46 2.35 1.86
C TYR A 31 -21.99 2.37 0.42
N THR A 32 -22.12 3.58 -0.13
CA THR A 32 -22.60 3.82 -1.49
C THR A 32 -21.53 3.67 -2.57
N PHE A 33 -20.27 3.46 -2.18
CA PHE A 33 -19.15 3.30 -3.11
C PHE A 33 -18.86 1.83 -3.43
N THR A 34 -18.29 1.61 -4.60
CA THR A 34 -17.85 0.32 -5.15
C THR A 34 -16.51 -0.13 -4.55
N ALA A 35 -16.16 -1.41 -4.72
CA ALA A 35 -14.85 -1.93 -4.34
C ALA A 35 -13.70 -1.23 -5.11
N ALA A 36 -13.94 -0.81 -6.36
CA ALA A 36 -13.02 0.02 -7.14
C ALA A 36 -12.74 1.36 -6.45
N GLU A 37 -13.79 2.08 -6.07
CA GLU A 37 -13.69 3.38 -5.41
C GLU A 37 -13.06 3.26 -4.02
N LEU A 38 -13.38 2.20 -3.27
CA LEU A 38 -12.71 1.90 -2.01
C LEU A 38 -11.20 1.73 -2.23
N SER A 39 -10.80 0.93 -3.21
CA SER A 39 -9.40 0.68 -3.54
C SER A 39 -8.65 1.96 -3.90
N ASN A 40 -9.27 2.84 -4.70
CA ASN A 40 -8.69 4.12 -5.08
C ASN A 40 -8.55 5.05 -3.87
N ARG A 41 -9.58 5.18 -3.04
CA ARG A 41 -9.53 5.99 -1.80
C ARG A 41 -8.48 5.48 -0.82
N THR A 42 -8.37 4.16 -0.65
CA THR A 42 -7.30 3.57 0.17
C THR A 42 -5.93 3.93 -0.41
N SER A 43 -5.78 3.89 -1.72
CA SER A 43 -4.53 4.22 -2.41
C SER A 43 -4.14 5.69 -2.24
N GLU A 44 -5.11 6.61 -2.34
CA GLU A 44 -4.92 8.03 -2.04
C GLU A 44 -4.45 8.25 -0.60
N VAL A 45 -5.08 7.59 0.37
CA VAL A 45 -4.71 7.70 1.79
C VAL A 45 -3.28 7.19 2.02
N VAL A 46 -2.91 6.02 1.51
CA VAL A 46 -1.55 5.48 1.72
C VAL A 46 -0.48 6.29 0.99
N ASN A 47 -0.79 6.86 -0.18
CA ASN A 47 0.13 7.76 -0.88
C ASN A 47 0.35 9.03 -0.06
N ARG A 48 -0.73 9.63 0.42
CA ARG A 48 -0.68 10.83 1.26
C ARG A 48 0.11 10.59 2.56
N LEU A 49 -0.13 9.48 3.24
CA LEU A 49 0.54 9.16 4.50
C LEU A 49 1.99 8.72 4.28
N GLY A 50 2.29 8.00 3.20
CA GLY A 50 3.65 7.61 2.83
C GLY A 50 4.53 8.82 2.53
N GLY A 51 3.94 9.92 2.06
CA GLY A 51 4.64 11.17 1.77
C GLY A 51 4.96 11.31 0.29
N CYS A 52 6.16 10.89 -0.12
CA CYS A 52 6.65 11.11 -1.48
C CYS A 52 6.48 9.89 -2.40
N GLY A 53 6.06 10.14 -3.63
CA GLY A 53 5.93 9.12 -4.67
C GLY A 53 4.68 8.24 -4.53
N VAL A 54 4.54 7.30 -5.46
CA VAL A 54 3.43 6.34 -5.47
C VAL A 54 3.77 5.17 -4.56
N LYS A 55 2.88 4.90 -3.60
CA LYS A 55 2.93 3.75 -2.69
C LYS A 55 1.86 2.73 -3.02
N ALA A 56 0.73 3.14 -3.58
CA ALA A 56 -0.29 2.26 -4.13
C ALA A 56 -1.04 2.98 -5.24
N GLU A 57 -1.48 2.22 -6.23
CA GLU A 57 -2.16 2.77 -7.42
C GLU A 57 -3.66 2.47 -7.45
N GLY A 58 -4.13 1.60 -6.57
CA GLY A 58 -5.48 1.02 -6.63
C GLY A 58 -5.51 -0.27 -7.45
N LEU A 59 -6.70 -0.86 -7.54
CA LEU A 59 -6.98 -2.03 -8.39
C LEU A 59 -7.29 -1.63 -9.83
N ILE A 60 -7.82 -0.43 -10.04
CA ILE A 60 -8.05 0.14 -11.38
C ILE A 60 -7.09 1.30 -11.58
N VAL A 61 -6.29 1.22 -12.62
CA VAL A 61 -5.32 2.24 -13.00
C VAL A 61 -5.57 2.70 -14.44
N PRO A 62 -5.20 3.94 -14.80
CA PRO A 62 -5.10 4.34 -16.20
C PRO A 62 -4.23 3.35 -16.97
N LEU A 63 -4.55 3.12 -18.25
CA LEU A 63 -3.83 2.15 -19.08
C LEU A 63 -2.32 2.41 -19.09
N GLN A 64 -1.89 3.68 -19.01
CA GLN A 64 -0.48 4.09 -18.99
C GLN A 64 0.28 3.73 -17.72
N LEU A 65 -0.44 3.35 -16.66
CA LEU A 65 0.12 2.88 -15.38
C LEU A 65 -0.11 1.38 -15.19
N GLY A 66 -0.83 0.74 -16.11
CA GLY A 66 -1.01 -0.70 -16.08
C GLY A 66 0.22 -1.45 -16.55
N ALA A 67 0.33 -2.71 -16.14
CA ALA A 67 1.39 -3.60 -16.57
C ALA A 67 1.52 -3.59 -18.10
N GLU A 68 2.73 -3.26 -18.58
CA GLU A 68 3.10 -3.16 -19.99
C GLU A 68 2.23 -2.20 -20.84
N ASN A 69 1.52 -1.24 -20.23
CA ASN A 69 0.50 -0.41 -20.89
C ASN A 69 -0.64 -1.21 -21.56
N ARG A 70 -0.95 -2.41 -21.05
CA ARG A 70 -1.88 -3.36 -21.67
C ARG A 70 -3.13 -3.67 -20.85
N THR A 71 -3.17 -3.23 -19.60
CA THR A 71 -4.26 -3.52 -18.68
C THR A 71 -4.65 -2.28 -17.89
N THR A 72 -5.91 -2.17 -17.51
CA THR A 72 -6.39 -1.18 -16.53
C THR A 72 -6.59 -1.81 -15.16
N SER A 73 -6.42 -3.13 -15.03
CA SER A 73 -6.48 -3.88 -13.77
C SER A 73 -5.07 -4.16 -13.24
N ASN A 74 -4.85 -3.84 -11.97
CA ASN A 74 -3.56 -3.90 -11.29
C ASN A 74 -3.57 -4.90 -10.12
N VAL A 75 -3.97 -6.14 -10.42
CA VAL A 75 -4.01 -7.24 -9.43
C VAL A 75 -2.62 -7.54 -8.88
N VAL A 76 -1.58 -7.45 -9.72
CA VAL A 76 -0.17 -7.55 -9.31
C VAL A 76 0.42 -6.14 -9.34
N PRO A 77 0.57 -5.46 -8.18
CA PRO A 77 1.06 -4.09 -8.14
C PRO A 77 2.49 -3.99 -8.68
N GLY A 78 2.67 -3.17 -9.70
CA GLY A 78 3.97 -2.86 -10.26
C GLY A 78 3.93 -1.60 -11.11
N ASP A 79 5.07 -0.94 -11.25
CA ASP A 79 5.22 0.15 -12.20
C ASP A 79 5.14 -0.34 -13.66
N VAL A 80 5.38 0.56 -14.62
CA VAL A 80 5.39 0.23 -16.05
C VAL A 80 6.39 -0.87 -16.44
N ASN A 81 7.37 -1.17 -15.57
CA ASN A 81 8.35 -2.24 -15.74
C ASN A 81 7.99 -3.51 -14.96
N SER A 82 6.77 -3.59 -14.42
CA SER A 82 6.29 -4.67 -13.56
C SER A 82 7.09 -4.82 -12.26
N LEU A 83 7.68 -3.73 -11.76
CA LEU A 83 8.42 -3.73 -10.49
C LEU A 83 7.55 -3.20 -9.36
N ALA A 84 7.50 -3.94 -8.25
CA ALA A 84 6.77 -3.51 -7.06
C ALA A 84 7.34 -2.21 -6.48
N TYR A 85 6.45 -1.28 -6.10
CA TYR A 85 6.85 -0.04 -5.43
C TYR A 85 7.57 -0.33 -4.12
N VAL A 86 8.83 0.12 -4.04
CA VAL A 86 9.63 0.04 -2.83
C VAL A 86 9.08 1.03 -1.80
N ARG A 87 8.99 0.58 -0.55
CA ARG A 87 8.64 1.42 0.60
C ARG A 87 9.75 1.34 1.62
N SER A 88 10.19 2.49 2.13
CA SER A 88 11.11 2.51 3.27
C SER A 88 10.37 2.19 4.57
N GLU A 89 11.12 1.78 5.60
CA GLU A 89 10.55 1.52 6.93
C GLU A 89 9.80 2.74 7.47
N ARG A 90 10.36 3.95 7.30
CA ARG A 90 9.73 5.22 7.70
C ARG A 90 8.39 5.42 6.99
N GLU A 91 8.31 5.16 5.69
CA GLU A 91 7.06 5.29 4.93
C GLU A 91 6.00 4.30 5.40
N ILE A 92 6.40 3.05 5.65
CA ILE A 92 5.50 2.02 6.20
C ILE A 92 4.95 2.46 7.55
N LEU A 93 5.80 2.97 8.46
CA LEU A 93 5.36 3.42 9.77
C LEU A 93 4.40 4.61 9.70
N ARG A 94 4.65 5.59 8.81
CA ARG A 94 3.73 6.71 8.59
C ARG A 94 2.33 6.25 8.16
N MET A 95 2.27 5.26 7.27
CA MET A 95 1.01 4.66 6.79
C MET A 95 0.31 3.88 7.89
N VAL A 96 1.05 3.03 8.60
CA VAL A 96 0.51 2.09 9.57
C VAL A 96 0.06 2.78 10.87
N PHE A 97 0.78 3.82 11.30
CA PHE A 97 0.32 4.70 12.38
C PHE A 97 -0.82 5.62 11.96
N GLY A 98 -1.09 5.77 10.66
CA GLY A 98 -2.20 6.61 10.17
C GLY A 98 -2.01 8.11 10.39
N THR A 99 -0.87 8.54 10.92
CA THR A 99 -0.57 9.93 11.29
C THR A 99 0.22 10.68 10.22
N GLY A 100 0.81 9.96 9.26
CA GLY A 100 1.77 10.55 8.32
C GLY A 100 3.12 10.84 8.97
N ASN A 101 3.32 10.47 10.24
CA ASN A 101 4.56 10.64 10.98
C ASN A 101 5.02 9.29 11.58
N ALA A 102 6.22 8.84 11.20
CA ALA A 102 6.78 7.56 11.62
C ALA A 102 7.12 7.50 13.12
N THR A 103 7.19 8.64 13.80
CA THR A 103 7.50 8.73 15.24
C THR A 103 6.27 8.96 16.09
N MET A 104 5.09 9.16 15.48
CA MET A 104 3.86 9.41 16.21
C MET A 104 2.92 8.21 16.06
N PRO A 105 2.82 7.31 17.07
CA PRO A 105 1.92 6.17 17.04
C PRO A 105 0.45 6.60 16.98
N GLY A 106 -0.40 5.72 16.49
CA GLY A 106 -1.80 6.02 16.16
C GLY A 106 -2.42 4.95 15.28
N GLY A 107 -3.58 5.24 14.67
CA GLY A 107 -4.15 4.44 13.58
C GLY A 107 -4.29 2.97 13.94
N LEU A 108 -3.66 2.08 13.16
CA LEU A 108 -3.72 0.63 13.38
C LEU A 108 -2.94 0.19 14.65
N TYR A 109 -1.99 1.01 15.11
CA TYR A 109 -1.17 0.73 16.30
C TYR A 109 -1.17 1.95 17.23
N PRO A 110 -2.28 2.19 17.96
CA PRO A 110 -2.42 3.37 18.81
C PRO A 110 -1.34 3.49 19.90
N GLY A 111 -0.85 2.35 20.40
CA GLY A 111 0.24 2.28 21.39
C GLY A 111 1.64 2.15 20.79
N GLY A 112 1.77 2.21 19.46
CA GLY A 112 3.02 1.96 18.76
C GLY A 112 3.41 0.48 18.72
N PHE A 113 4.65 0.23 18.29
CA PHE A 113 5.22 -1.12 18.25
C PHE A 113 6.03 -1.39 19.51
N ILE A 114 5.83 -2.56 20.11
CA ILE A 114 6.69 -3.05 21.19
C ILE A 114 7.97 -3.60 20.54
N GLY A 115 9.10 -2.90 20.66
CA GLY A 115 10.40 -3.37 20.14
C GLY A 115 11.34 -2.26 19.61
N SER A 116 12.52 -2.66 19.16
CA SER A 116 13.63 -1.76 18.79
C SER A 116 13.54 -1.10 17.41
N LEU A 117 12.48 -1.35 16.62
CA LEU A 117 12.28 -0.67 15.33
C LEU A 117 11.96 0.82 15.51
N TYR A 118 11.12 1.15 16.48
CA TYR A 118 10.67 2.52 16.73
C TYR A 118 11.80 3.47 17.20
N PRO A 119 12.73 3.06 18.09
CA PRO A 119 13.85 3.91 18.52
C PRO A 119 14.97 4.11 17.48
N ARG A 120 15.01 3.35 16.38
CA ARG A 120 16.15 3.35 15.44
C ARG A 120 16.00 4.30 14.26
N ILE A 121 14.84 4.92 14.10
CA ILE A 121 14.62 5.94 13.07
C ILE A 121 15.03 7.28 13.66
N ASP A 122 16.35 7.48 13.77
CA ASP A 122 16.93 8.78 14.12
C ASP A 122 16.91 9.68 12.86
N ASP A 123 16.45 10.92 13.03
CA ASP A 123 16.31 11.92 11.96
C ASP A 123 17.66 12.45 11.44
N SER A 124 18.78 11.97 12.01
CA SER A 124 20.14 12.47 11.75
C SER A 124 20.90 11.84 10.57
N GLN A 125 20.36 10.83 9.86
CA GLN A 125 21.17 10.06 8.91
C GLN A 125 20.82 10.14 7.42
N LEU A 126 19.79 10.87 6.96
CA LEU A 126 19.46 10.89 5.53
C LEU A 126 18.81 12.22 5.09
N SER A 127 19.59 13.29 5.09
CA SER A 127 19.39 14.47 4.23
C SER A 127 19.95 14.22 2.83
#